data_AF-A0AAD5KIM7-F1
#
_entry.id   AF-A0AAD5KIM7-F1
#
_cell.length_a   1.000
_cell.length_b   1.000
_cell.length_c   1.000
_cell.angle_alpha   90.00
_cell.angle_beta   90.00
_cell.angle_gamma   90.00
#
_symmetry.space_group_name_H-M   'P 1'
#
loop_
_entity.id
_entity.type
_entity.pdbx_description
1 polymer ?
#
loop_
_entity_poly.entity_id
_entity_poly.type
_entity_poly.pdbx_seq_one_letter_code
_entity_poly.pdbx_strand_id
1 'polypeptide(L)'
;MDQNMDGSKLLVEEHHDNDKETKETIDLIHGLQKQVDVLVEQQLKLVPLTPFGILVKFLCEKSKVTYNELMYDTMEKVWNSLGQDTRMRLYGASMKDHVSVEKQRSVIDNEILQLRCEIARSSLKLRSSPKDSTSAAAV
;
A
#
# COMPACT_ATOMS: atom_id res chain seq x y z
N MET A 1 -1.98 -36.89 -50.26
CA MET A 1 -2.97 -37.23 -49.22
C MET A 1 -2.16 -37.81 -48.06
N ASP A 2 -1.40 -36.98 -47.37
CA ASP A 2 -1.83 -36.07 -46.29
C ASP A 2 -2.12 -36.84 -45.01
N GLN A 3 -1.31 -36.54 -43.99
CA GLN A 3 -1.68 -36.33 -42.58
C GLN A 3 -0.51 -36.77 -41.68
N ASN A 4 0.46 -35.87 -41.49
CA ASN A 4 1.30 -35.88 -40.30
C ASN A 4 1.96 -34.50 -40.10
N MET A 5 1.15 -33.50 -39.75
CA MET A 5 1.60 -32.12 -39.47
C MET A 5 0.82 -31.48 -38.30
N ASP A 6 0.20 -32.30 -37.42
CA ASP A 6 -0.70 -31.79 -36.37
C ASP A 6 -0.06 -31.70 -34.98
N GLY A 7 0.96 -32.52 -34.68
CA GLY A 7 1.60 -32.54 -33.36
C GLY A 7 2.56 -31.36 -33.10
N SER A 8 3.23 -30.83 -34.13
CA SER A 8 4.22 -29.75 -33.98
C SER A 8 3.59 -28.37 -33.82
N LYS A 9 2.35 -28.18 -34.28
CA LYS A 9 1.62 -26.91 -34.14
C LYS A 9 1.05 -26.76 -32.74
N LEU A 10 0.50 -27.85 -32.19
CA LEU A 10 -0.06 -27.93 -30.84
C LEU A 10 0.98 -27.65 -29.75
N LEU A 11 2.18 -28.22 -29.87
CA LEU A 11 3.28 -27.97 -28.92
C LEU A 11 3.76 -26.51 -28.95
N VAL A 12 3.87 -25.90 -30.13
CA VAL A 12 4.34 -24.51 -30.26
C VAL A 12 3.30 -23.52 -29.71
N GLU A 13 2.00 -23.80 -29.87
CA GLU A 13 0.92 -23.01 -29.25
C GLU A 13 0.92 -23.14 -27.72
N GLU A 14 1.08 -24.36 -27.17
CA GLU A 14 1.18 -24.58 -25.71
C GLU A 14 2.39 -23.85 -25.07
N HIS A 15 3.57 -23.86 -25.72
CA HIS A 15 4.74 -23.15 -25.21
C HIS A 15 4.57 -21.63 -25.24
N HIS A 16 3.94 -21.07 -26.28
CA HIS A 16 3.69 -19.63 -26.37
C HIS A 16 2.66 -19.13 -25.36
N ASP A 17 1.63 -19.93 -25.06
CA ASP A 17 0.62 -19.58 -24.07
C ASP A 17 1.17 -19.66 -22.63
N ASN A 18 2.05 -20.62 -22.33
CA ASN A 18 2.72 -20.72 -21.03
C ASN A 18 3.72 -19.57 -20.78
N ASP A 19 4.46 -19.14 -21.81
CA ASP A 19 5.36 -17.98 -21.75
C ASP A 19 4.59 -16.67 -21.52
N LYS A 20 3.43 -16.55 -22.15
CA LYS A 20 2.53 -15.40 -21.98
C LYS A 20 1.92 -15.37 -20.59
N GLU A 21 1.40 -16.49 -20.10
CA GLU A 21 0.83 -16.62 -18.73
C GLU A 21 1.89 -16.35 -17.65
N THR A 22 3.12 -16.84 -17.86
CA THR A 22 4.26 -16.56 -16.99
C THR A 22 4.56 -15.07 -16.91
N LYS A 23 4.61 -14.39 -18.07
CA LYS A 23 4.83 -12.95 -18.13
C LYS A 23 3.71 -12.15 -17.46
N GLU A 24 2.46 -12.49 -17.72
CA GLU A 24 1.30 -11.86 -17.09
C GLU A 24 1.32 -12.03 -15.56
N THR A 25 1.73 -13.19 -15.07
CA THR A 25 1.86 -13.46 -13.64
C THR A 25 2.99 -12.64 -13.00
N ILE A 26 4.12 -12.47 -13.69
CA ILE A 26 5.23 -11.61 -13.22
C ILE A 26 4.80 -10.14 -13.18
N ASP A 27 4.14 -9.65 -14.22
CA ASP A 27 3.65 -8.27 -14.29
C ASP A 27 2.61 -8.00 -13.19
N LEU A 28 1.75 -8.97 -12.90
CA LEU A 28 0.82 -8.91 -11.76
C LEU A 28 1.58 -8.79 -10.43
N ILE A 29 2.59 -9.64 -10.18
CA ILE A 29 3.39 -9.59 -8.95
C ILE A 29 4.05 -8.22 -8.77
N HIS A 30 4.64 -7.66 -9.83
CA HIS A 30 5.21 -6.31 -9.79
C HIS A 30 4.17 -5.23 -9.49
N GLY A 31 2.98 -5.33 -10.11
CA GLY A 31 1.86 -4.43 -9.86
C GLY A 31 1.37 -4.47 -8.42
N LEU A 32 1.28 -5.66 -7.82
CA LEU A 32 0.89 -5.84 -6.42
C LEU A 32 1.98 -5.32 -5.47
N GLN A 33 3.27 -5.56 -5.77
CA GLN A 33 4.38 -5.05 -4.96
C GLN A 33 4.37 -3.52 -4.92
N LYS A 34 4.15 -2.87 -6.06
CA LYS A 34 4.02 -1.41 -6.12
C LYS A 34 2.87 -0.88 -5.25
N GLN A 35 1.74 -1.60 -5.21
CA GLN A 35 0.61 -1.23 -4.34
C GLN A 35 0.98 -1.36 -2.85
N VAL A 36 1.71 -2.42 -2.47
CA VAL A 36 2.25 -2.56 -1.10
C VAL A 36 3.13 -1.36 -0.74
N ASP A 37 4.03 -0.95 -1.64
CA ASP A 37 4.94 0.17 -1.37
C ASP A 37 4.17 1.49 -1.15
N VAL A 38 3.15 1.75 -1.97
CA VAL A 38 2.26 2.91 -1.80
C VAL A 38 1.54 2.88 -0.45
N LEU A 39 1.02 1.73 -0.04
CA LEU A 39 0.32 1.58 1.24
C LEU A 39 1.27 1.78 2.44
N VAL A 40 2.51 1.27 2.35
CA VAL A 40 3.54 1.50 3.36
C VAL A 40 3.87 3.00 3.47
N GLU A 41 4.03 3.70 2.34
CA GLU A 41 4.24 5.15 2.36
C GLU A 41 3.06 5.92 2.96
N GLN A 42 1.82 5.50 2.67
CA GLN A 42 0.64 6.10 3.26
C GLN A 42 0.62 5.90 4.78
N GLN A 43 0.97 4.71 5.25
CA GLN A 43 1.03 4.40 6.68
C GLN A 43 2.04 5.29 7.42
N LEU A 44 3.21 5.53 6.82
CA LEU A 44 4.25 6.42 7.37
C LEU A 44 3.76 7.87 7.52
N LYS A 45 2.81 8.31 6.68
CA LYS A 45 2.21 9.65 6.73
C LYS A 45 1.09 9.78 7.76
N LEU A 46 0.57 8.67 8.29
CA LEU A 46 -0.44 8.67 9.34
C LEU A 46 0.21 9.00 10.69
N VAL A 47 0.31 10.28 11.02
CA VAL A 47 0.84 10.76 12.30
C VAL A 47 -0.29 11.36 13.11
N PRO A 48 -0.58 10.85 14.32
CA PRO A 48 -1.63 11.42 15.15
C PRO A 48 -1.23 12.81 15.66
N LEU A 49 -2.21 13.71 15.72
CA LEU A 49 -2.00 15.09 16.11
C LEU A 49 -2.04 15.23 17.64
N THR A 50 -1.05 15.94 18.16
CA THR A 50 -1.04 16.40 19.56
C THR A 50 -2.14 17.46 19.77
N PRO A 51 -2.52 17.79 21.02
CA PRO A 51 -3.49 18.84 21.29
C PRO A 51 -3.11 20.18 20.65
N PHE A 52 -1.81 20.50 20.64
CA PHE A 52 -1.27 21.67 19.95
C PHE A 52 -1.39 21.54 18.43
N GLY A 53 -1.08 20.37 17.86
CA GLY A 53 -1.28 20.10 16.43
C GLY A 53 -2.74 20.26 15.98
N ILE A 54 -3.69 19.83 16.81
CA ILE A 54 -5.13 20.04 16.58
C ILE A 54 -5.48 21.53 16.58
N LEU A 55 -4.94 22.31 17.54
CA LEU A 55 -5.12 23.76 17.57
C LEU A 55 -4.59 24.41 16.29
N VAL A 56 -3.35 24.09 15.89
CA VAL A 56 -2.75 24.70 14.69
C VAL A 56 -3.54 24.34 13.45
N LYS A 57 -3.94 23.07 13.27
CA LYS A 57 -4.80 22.64 12.16
C LYS A 57 -6.09 23.45 12.11
N PHE A 58 -6.78 23.61 13.24
CA PHE A 58 -7.99 24.40 13.34
C PHE A 58 -7.77 25.88 12.96
N LEU A 59 -6.66 26.48 13.40
CA LEU A 59 -6.33 27.87 13.09
C LEU A 59 -5.97 28.08 11.62
N CYS A 60 -5.22 27.15 11.02
CA CYS A 60 -4.95 27.13 9.58
C CYS A 60 -6.25 27.08 8.78
N GLU A 61 -7.13 26.12 9.11
CA GLU A 61 -8.42 25.93 8.42
C GLU A 61 -9.32 27.17 8.55
N LYS A 62 -9.41 27.74 9.75
CA LYS A 62 -10.27 28.90 10.02
C LYS A 62 -9.77 30.18 9.36
N SER A 63 -8.45 30.34 9.28
CA SER A 63 -7.83 31.54 8.71
C SER A 63 -7.53 31.40 7.21
N LYS A 64 -7.75 30.21 6.63
CA LYS A 64 -7.41 29.86 5.24
C LYS A 64 -5.94 30.11 4.91
N VAL A 65 -5.06 29.81 5.87
CA VAL A 65 -3.61 29.94 5.75
C VAL A 65 -2.94 28.57 5.88
N THR A 66 -1.75 28.45 5.32
CA THR A 66 -0.91 27.26 5.42
C THR A 66 -0.08 27.26 6.70
N TYR A 67 0.43 26.09 7.10
CA TYR A 67 1.24 25.95 8.32
C TYR A 67 2.48 26.85 8.31
N ASN A 68 3.11 27.02 7.14
CA ASN A 68 4.30 27.84 6.98
C ASN A 68 4.02 29.35 7.14
N GLU A 69 2.77 29.77 7.06
CA GLU A 69 2.35 31.17 7.20
C GLU A 69 2.04 31.53 8.67
N LEU A 70 1.85 30.54 9.54
CA LEU A 70 1.64 30.75 10.97
C LEU A 70 2.98 30.65 11.71
N MET A 71 3.46 31.78 12.24
CA MET A 71 4.66 31.79 13.08
C MET A 71 4.44 30.96 14.36
N TYR A 72 5.41 30.13 14.70
CA TYR A 72 5.40 29.29 15.90
C TYR A 72 5.11 30.12 17.17
N ASP A 73 5.78 31.26 17.33
CA ASP A 73 5.61 32.17 18.47
C ASP A 73 4.16 32.68 18.62
N THR A 74 3.47 32.90 17.50
CA THR A 74 2.06 33.29 17.51
C THR A 74 1.18 32.13 18.00
N MET A 75 1.46 30.91 17.54
CA MET A 75 0.73 29.71 17.96
C MET A 75 0.97 29.36 19.43
N GLU A 76 2.21 29.53 19.91
CA GLU A 76 2.58 29.33 21.30
C GLU A 76 1.87 30.34 22.21
N LYS A 77 1.83 31.63 21.84
CA LYS A 77 1.07 32.65 22.56
C LYS A 77 -0.42 32.32 22.65
N VAL A 78 -1.02 31.89 21.53
CA VAL A 78 -2.42 31.47 21.51
C VAL A 78 -2.62 30.28 22.45
N TRP A 79 -1.80 29.24 22.35
CA TRP A 79 -1.84 28.07 23.25
C TRP A 79 -1.75 28.47 24.73
N ASN A 80 -0.84 29.37 25.06
CA ASN A 80 -0.62 29.86 26.42
C ASN A 80 -1.79 30.70 26.95
N SER A 81 -2.52 31.39 26.07
CA SER A 81 -3.72 32.16 26.41
C SER A 81 -4.99 31.32 26.58
N LEU A 82 -4.99 30.04 26.18
CA LEU A 82 -6.17 29.19 26.29
C LEU A 82 -6.49 28.84 27.74
N GLY A 83 -7.76 29.02 28.12
CA GLY A 83 -8.30 28.51 29.38
C GLY A 83 -8.29 26.98 29.46
N GLN A 84 -8.36 26.47 30.69
CA GLN A 84 -8.28 25.03 30.97
C GLN A 84 -9.32 24.20 30.21
N ASP A 85 -10.57 24.67 30.16
CA ASP A 85 -11.66 23.96 29.47
C ASP A 85 -11.38 23.78 27.98
N THR A 86 -10.85 24.81 27.31
CA THR A 86 -10.51 24.73 25.89
C THR A 86 -9.35 23.77 25.66
N ARG A 87 -8.33 23.79 26.53
CA ARG A 87 -7.24 22.81 26.48
C ARG A 87 -7.77 21.39 26.64
N MET A 88 -8.66 21.15 27.59
CA MET A 88 -9.27 19.83 27.79
C MET A 88 -10.06 19.34 26.57
N ARG A 89 -10.76 20.23 25.86
CA ARG A 89 -11.41 19.89 24.58
C ARG A 89 -10.39 19.51 23.51
N LEU A 90 -9.27 20.22 23.41
CA LEU A 90 -8.18 19.90 22.48
C LEU A 90 -7.52 18.55 22.83
N TYR A 91 -7.33 18.25 24.12
CA TYR A 91 -6.90 16.92 24.56
C TYR A 91 -7.88 15.83 24.13
N GLY A 92 -9.18 16.02 24.37
CA GLY A 92 -10.21 15.08 23.93
C GLY A 92 -10.23 14.88 22.40
N ALA A 93 -10.03 15.94 21.62
CA ALA A 93 -9.93 15.86 20.17
C ALA A 93 -8.67 15.10 19.72
N SER A 94 -7.53 15.38 20.34
CA SER A 94 -6.27 14.66 20.09
C SER A 94 -6.40 13.16 20.38
N MET A 95 -7.04 12.77 21.48
CA MET A 95 -7.30 11.35 21.78
C MET A 95 -8.17 10.67 20.72
N LYS A 96 -9.21 11.36 20.22
CA LYS A 96 -10.05 10.83 19.14
C LYS A 96 -9.27 10.67 17.84
N ASP A 97 -8.37 11.62 17.54
CA ASP A 97 -7.49 11.56 16.38
C ASP A 97 -6.52 10.37 16.46
N HIS A 98 -5.92 10.11 17.64
CA HIS A 98 -5.09 8.93 17.86
C HIS A 98 -5.83 7.63 17.56
N VAL A 99 -7.03 7.46 18.12
CA VAL A 99 -7.87 6.27 17.85
C VAL A 99 -8.23 6.16 16.38
N SER A 100 -8.49 7.28 15.69
CA SER A 100 -8.78 7.28 14.26
C SER A 100 -7.56 6.84 13.44
N VAL A 101 -6.37 7.36 13.76
CA VAL A 101 -5.12 7.00 13.10
C VAL A 101 -4.78 5.52 13.31
N GLU A 102 -4.95 5.00 14.53
CA GLU A 102 -4.76 3.57 14.81
C GLU A 102 -5.68 2.68 13.97
N LYS A 103 -6.96 3.05 13.86
CA LYS A 103 -7.92 2.33 13.00
C LYS A 103 -7.50 2.36 11.54
N GLN A 104 -7.09 3.52 11.02
CA GLN A 104 -6.63 3.64 9.64
C GLN A 104 -5.38 2.80 9.38
N ARG A 105 -4.40 2.81 10.30
CA ARG A 105 -3.21 1.95 10.21
C ARG A 105 -3.59 0.47 10.16
N SER A 106 -4.53 0.04 10.99
CA SER A 106 -5.01 -1.35 11.00
C SER A 106 -5.71 -1.76 9.70
N VAL A 107 -6.44 -0.86 9.05
CA VAL A 107 -7.03 -1.13 7.72
C VAL A 107 -5.91 -1.33 6.70
N ILE A 108 -4.94 -0.42 6.66
CA ILE A 108 -3.79 -0.50 5.75
C ILE A 108 -2.98 -1.79 5.98
N ASP A 109 -2.75 -2.18 7.23
CA ASP A 109 -2.04 -3.42 7.57
C ASP A 109 -2.75 -4.65 6.99
N ASN A 110 -4.08 -4.70 7.08
CA ASN A 110 -4.87 -5.78 6.50
C ASN A 110 -4.80 -5.80 4.97
N GLU A 111 -4.85 -4.64 4.32
CA GLU A 111 -4.71 -4.54 2.86
C GLU A 111 -3.32 -5.00 2.40
N ILE A 112 -2.25 -4.57 3.09
CA ILE A 112 -0.88 -5.03 2.83
C ILE A 112 -0.79 -6.56 3.00
N LEU A 113 -1.40 -7.11 4.04
CA LEU A 113 -1.40 -8.55 4.28
C LEU A 113 -2.08 -9.31 3.13
N GLN A 114 -3.25 -8.83 2.67
CA GLN A 114 -3.96 -9.44 1.55
C GLN A 114 -3.12 -9.41 0.26
N LEU A 115 -2.51 -8.27 -0.07
CA LEU A 115 -1.63 -8.16 -1.23
C LEU A 115 -0.42 -9.08 -1.14
N ARG A 116 0.21 -9.19 0.04
CA ARG A 116 1.33 -10.12 0.26
C ARG A 116 0.92 -11.58 0.10
N CYS A 117 -0.27 -11.96 0.56
CA CYS A 117 -0.82 -13.29 0.32
C CYS A 117 -1.06 -13.56 -1.17
N GLU A 118 -1.54 -12.56 -1.93
CA GLU A 118 -1.72 -12.67 -3.38
C GLU A 118 -0.39 -12.86 -4.10
N ILE A 119 0.62 -12.05 -3.75
CA ILE A 119 1.98 -12.16 -4.28
C ILE A 119 2.54 -13.56 -4.01
N ALA A 120 2.40 -14.06 -2.77
CA ALA A 120 2.87 -15.40 -2.41
C ALA A 120 2.15 -16.48 -3.23
N ARG A 121 0.83 -16.38 -3.42
CA ARG A 121 0.05 -17.31 -4.24
C ARG A 121 0.49 -17.31 -5.71
N SER A 122 0.62 -16.13 -6.30
CA SER A 122 1.08 -15.98 -7.70
C SER A 122 2.51 -16.46 -7.88
N SER A 123 3.38 -16.21 -6.90
CA SER A 123 4.76 -16.71 -6.90
C SER A 123 4.82 -18.25 -6.81
N LEU A 124 3.91 -18.87 -6.06
CA LEU A 124 3.80 -20.33 -6.01
C LEU A 124 3.35 -20.92 -7.35
N LYS A 125 2.38 -20.28 -8.03
CA LYS A 125 1.95 -20.69 -9.39
C LYS A 125 3.11 -20.72 -10.38
N LEU A 126 3.96 -19.69 -10.36
CA LEU A 126 5.17 -19.64 -11.18
C LEU A 126 6.15 -20.78 -10.88
N ARG A 127 6.30 -21.15 -9.59
CA ARG A 127 7.20 -22.24 -9.18
C ARG A 127 6.67 -23.63 -9.54
N SER A 128 5.36 -23.79 -9.64
CA SER A 128 4.70 -25.05 -9.98
C SER A 128 4.49 -25.25 -11.49
N SER A 129 4.75 -24.23 -12.32
CA SER A 129 4.71 -24.41 -13.78
C SER A 129 5.78 -25.43 -14.19
N PRO A 130 5.43 -26.48 -14.96
CA PRO A 130 6.37 -27.51 -15.34
C PRO A 130 7.53 -26.86 -16.09
N LYS A 131 8.73 -26.94 -15.51
CA LYS A 131 9.95 -26.76 -16.31
C LYS A 131 9.96 -27.92 -17.30
N ASP A 132 9.87 -27.60 -18.59
CA ASP A 132 10.15 -28.56 -19.65
C ASP A 132 11.43 -29.31 -19.33
N SER A 133 11.29 -30.55 -18.91
CA SER A 133 12.39 -31.47 -18.67
C SER A 133 12.88 -32.02 -20.01
N THR A 134 13.23 -31.14 -20.94
CA THR A 134 13.93 -31.52 -22.17
C THR A 134 15.42 -31.29 -21.99
N SER A 135 16.06 -32.20 -21.25
CA SER A 135 17.47 -32.58 -21.48
C SER A 135 17.90 -33.65 -20.47
N ALA A 136 18.37 -34.79 -21.03
CA ALA A 136 19.19 -35.83 -20.43
C ALA A 136 18.48 -37.09 -19.90
N ALA A 137 17.88 -37.85 -20.81
CA ALA A 137 17.94 -39.32 -20.76
C ALA A 137 18.11 -39.85 -22.19
N ALA A 138 19.26 -39.56 -22.79
CA ALA A 138 19.83 -40.44 -23.80
C ALA A 138 20.75 -41.41 -23.05
N VAL A 139 20.24 -42.60 -22.77
CA VAL A 139 21.02 -43.80 -22.42
C VAL A 139 20.53 -44.90 -23.34
#